data_AF-A0A381UXX1-F1
#
_entry.id   AF-A0A381UXX1-F1
#
_cell.length_a   1.000
_cell.length_b   1.000
_cell.length_c   1.000
_cell.angle_alpha   90.00
_cell.angle_beta   90.00
_cell.angle_gamma   90.00
#
_symmetry.space_group_name_H-M   'P 1'
#
loop_
_entity.id
_entity.type
_entity.pdbx_description
1 polymer ?
#
loop_
_entity_poly.entity_id
_entity_poly.type
_entity_poly.pdbx_seq_one_letter_code
_entity_poly.pdbx_strand_id
1 'polypeptide(L)'
;MRKTIAIILSVAALGLNGRAENKVDFAKSVQGIFEARCIDCHGSKKQKGDLRLDSQEAALAEVIKPGKSGESELYKNISLPADHEDIMPPKGDPLTKEQIATIKQWIDEGANWPKELVLISAKDRAAAEAAAKKLPEPEIKEAPVSDAEKAAIAKLASGEGIGEKFGAPLVMALAQNTQLIYANFRLVGKDVRDEHLAPLADIQNLSELDLANTQITAAGLKHISNANNLTKLSLANTSLDDAALKQIEGLTNLMSLNLYNTKVTDAGLASLKNMKFLRKVYAWQSGVTEQGAAELNKALPNVDVNLGFKLAKVEPKKEEKKEEKKEPKKEEKKEVKKPEEKKEPKKEEKKEVKKPEEKKEAPKPEEKKEAKKAEVKQVAFNKKCPVSGKDVDPAKLFAINFCCGNCLGDFTKDPTKHIAKVKGPDNKKCPISGKDIDASKQFVIGFCCGNCLGDFTKDPAKHIAKVQK
;
A
#
# COMPACT_ATOMS: atom_id res chain seq x y z
N MET A 1 21.62 -54.42 62.93
CA MET A 1 21.94 -55.43 61.90
C MET A 1 21.76 -54.82 60.51
N ARG A 2 22.35 -55.42 59.45
CA ARG A 2 22.11 -55.25 57.99
C ARG A 2 21.33 -53.98 57.54
N LYS A 3 22.03 -53.01 56.90
CA LYS A 3 22.01 -52.68 55.44
C LYS A 3 20.66 -52.09 54.94
N THR A 4 20.64 -51.05 54.08
CA THR A 4 20.87 -51.15 52.61
C THR A 4 20.88 -49.76 51.93
N ILE A 5 21.79 -49.55 50.95
CA ILE A 5 21.83 -48.66 49.73
C ILE A 5 21.01 -47.33 49.76
N ALA A 6 21.50 -46.09 49.52
CA ALA A 6 22.59 -45.47 48.72
C ALA A 6 22.20 -44.93 47.31
N ILE A 7 23.02 -44.00 46.75
CA ILE A 7 22.88 -43.25 45.45
C ILE A 7 21.86 -42.09 45.53
N ILE A 8 22.18 -40.78 45.50
CA ILE A 8 23.07 -39.91 44.67
C ILE A 8 22.47 -39.50 43.32
N LEU A 9 22.04 -38.22 43.17
CA LEU A 9 22.63 -37.27 42.20
C LEU A 9 22.04 -35.85 42.35
N SER A 10 22.85 -34.83 42.06
CA SER A 10 22.44 -33.42 42.06
C SER A 10 22.00 -32.98 40.65
N VAL A 11 20.94 -32.15 40.56
CA VAL A 11 20.65 -31.36 39.36
C VAL A 11 20.49 -29.89 39.76
N ALA A 12 21.51 -29.09 39.47
CA ALA A 12 21.40 -27.63 39.55
C ALA A 12 20.70 -27.13 38.28
N ALA A 13 19.44 -26.72 38.42
CA ALA A 13 18.68 -26.12 37.32
C ALA A 13 19.25 -24.73 36.98
N LEU A 14 20.05 -24.66 35.91
CA LEU A 14 20.59 -23.41 35.38
C LEU A 14 19.46 -22.45 35.00
N GLY A 15 19.58 -21.19 35.47
CA GLY A 15 18.64 -20.13 35.13
C GLY A 15 18.79 -19.70 33.66
N LEU A 16 18.04 -20.33 32.76
CA LEU A 16 17.87 -19.88 31.38
C LEU A 16 17.01 -18.61 31.35
N ASN A 17 17.65 -17.46 31.58
CA ASN A 17 17.08 -16.15 31.30
C ASN A 17 16.84 -16.01 29.79
N GLY A 18 15.64 -16.39 29.34
CA GLY A 18 15.17 -16.16 27.99
C GLY A 18 15.06 -14.66 27.70
N ARG A 19 16.13 -14.06 27.19
CA ARG A 19 16.04 -12.76 26.52
C ARG A 19 15.13 -12.93 25.31
N ALA A 20 13.99 -12.24 25.30
CA ALA A 20 13.28 -12.00 24.05
C ALA A 20 14.20 -11.16 23.16
N GLU A 21 14.61 -11.72 22.02
CA GLU A 21 15.56 -11.06 21.13
C GLU A 21 14.90 -9.84 20.47
N ASN A 22 15.50 -8.67 20.69
CA ASN A 22 15.09 -7.44 20.02
C ASN A 22 15.54 -7.50 18.56
N LYS A 23 14.67 -8.04 17.71
CA LYS A 23 14.91 -8.14 16.26
C LYS A 23 15.26 -6.80 15.63
N VAL A 24 16.20 -6.80 14.68
CA VAL A 24 16.63 -5.58 13.99
C VAL A 24 15.59 -5.15 12.96
N ASP A 25 14.97 -4.00 13.22
CA ASP A 25 14.08 -3.33 12.29
C ASP A 25 14.90 -2.55 11.25
N PHE A 26 14.83 -2.96 9.98
CA PHE A 26 15.61 -2.36 8.90
C PHE A 26 15.41 -0.85 8.79
N ALA A 27 14.16 -0.37 8.82
CA ALA A 27 13.85 1.05 8.64
C ALA A 27 14.35 1.90 9.83
N LYS A 28 14.36 1.34 11.05
CA LYS A 28 14.84 2.04 12.25
C LYS A 28 16.35 1.96 12.47
N SER A 29 17.01 0.90 11.98
CA SER A 29 18.37 0.55 12.44
C SER A 29 19.39 0.31 11.32
N VAL A 30 18.98 0.01 10.10
CA VAL A 30 19.91 -0.32 8.99
C VAL A 30 19.81 0.68 7.83
N GLN A 31 18.59 1.08 7.47
CA GLN A 31 18.31 2.00 6.37
C GLN A 31 19.16 3.27 6.46
N GLY A 32 19.16 3.97 7.60
CA GLY A 32 19.95 5.19 7.79
C GLY A 32 21.47 4.98 7.65
N ILE A 33 21.98 3.78 7.94
CA ILE A 33 23.40 3.44 7.74
C ILE A 33 23.68 3.28 6.24
N PHE A 34 22.84 2.53 5.52
CA PHE A 34 22.97 2.33 4.08
C PHE A 34 22.87 3.67 3.32
N GLU A 35 21.84 4.47 3.61
CA GLU A 35 21.63 5.78 2.99
C GLU A 35 22.82 6.74 3.24
N ALA A 36 23.44 6.69 4.42
CA ALA A 36 24.56 7.57 4.78
C ALA A 36 25.95 7.08 4.33
N ARG A 37 26.17 5.76 4.19
CA ARG A 37 27.52 5.17 3.95
C ARG A 37 27.64 4.37 2.64
N CYS A 38 26.54 3.93 2.02
CA CYS A 38 26.55 3.03 0.85
C CYS A 38 25.97 3.67 -0.42
N ILE A 39 24.79 4.31 -0.35
CA ILE A 39 24.01 4.68 -1.55
C ILE A 39 24.69 5.76 -2.42
N ASP A 40 25.53 6.63 -1.85
CA ASP A 40 26.33 7.61 -2.60
C ASP A 40 27.39 6.97 -3.55
N CYS A 41 27.60 5.65 -3.48
CA CYS A 41 28.46 4.89 -4.40
C CYS A 41 27.83 3.60 -4.98
N HIS A 42 26.72 3.12 -4.42
CA HIS A 42 26.05 1.87 -4.81
C HIS A 42 24.52 2.04 -4.91
N GLY A 43 24.07 3.06 -5.62
CA GLY A 43 22.65 3.37 -5.84
C GLY A 43 22.34 3.73 -7.28
N SER A 44 21.08 4.00 -7.58
CA SER A 44 20.56 4.33 -8.92
C SER A 44 21.44 5.32 -9.71
N LYS A 45 21.95 6.37 -9.07
CA LYS A 45 22.82 7.39 -9.68
C LYS A 45 24.27 6.95 -9.91
N LYS A 46 24.77 5.94 -9.20
CA LYS A 46 26.19 5.53 -9.21
C LYS A 46 26.38 4.12 -8.67
N GLN A 47 26.98 3.25 -9.48
CA GLN A 47 27.10 1.81 -9.23
C GLN A 47 28.58 1.45 -9.33
N LYS A 48 29.35 1.68 -8.26
CA LYS A 48 30.79 1.31 -8.24
C LYS A 48 30.94 -0.20 -8.21
N GLY A 49 31.88 -0.73 -9.01
CA GLY A 49 32.08 -2.19 -9.11
C GLY A 49 30.81 -2.92 -9.54
N ASP A 50 29.96 -2.22 -10.33
CA ASP A 50 28.64 -2.65 -10.82
C ASP A 50 27.61 -3.07 -9.74
N LEU A 51 27.94 -2.84 -8.45
CA LEU A 51 27.13 -3.22 -7.29
C LEU A 51 26.00 -2.22 -6.98
N ARG A 52 24.80 -2.75 -6.75
CA ARG A 52 23.57 -2.04 -6.34
C ARG A 52 23.14 -2.42 -4.91
N LEU A 53 23.11 -1.42 -4.02
CA LEU A 53 22.67 -1.53 -2.62
C LEU A 53 21.44 -0.67 -2.29
N ASP A 54 20.75 -0.13 -3.30
CA ASP A 54 19.55 0.70 -3.09
C ASP A 54 18.22 -0.07 -3.10
N SER A 55 18.20 -1.35 -3.47
CA SER A 55 17.00 -2.20 -3.44
C SER A 55 17.31 -3.60 -2.92
N GLN A 56 16.32 -4.23 -2.27
CA GLN A 56 16.50 -5.57 -1.70
C GLN A 56 16.92 -6.59 -2.77
N GLU A 57 16.26 -6.56 -3.95
CA GLU A 57 16.46 -7.55 -5.00
C GLU A 57 17.91 -7.60 -5.49
N ALA A 58 18.54 -6.46 -5.74
CA ALA A 58 19.95 -6.41 -6.14
C ALA A 58 20.89 -6.74 -4.97
N ALA A 59 20.67 -6.14 -3.79
CA ALA A 59 21.56 -6.33 -2.65
C ALA A 59 21.63 -7.79 -2.17
N LEU A 60 20.49 -8.52 -2.21
CA LEU A 60 20.42 -9.95 -1.89
C LEU A 60 20.90 -10.87 -3.04
N ALA A 61 20.91 -10.40 -4.28
CA ALA A 61 21.46 -11.16 -5.40
C ALA A 61 23.00 -11.08 -5.46
N GLU A 62 23.57 -9.94 -5.04
CA GLU A 62 24.99 -9.61 -5.26
C GLU A 62 25.88 -9.87 -4.02
N VAL A 63 25.56 -9.30 -2.86
CA VAL A 63 26.54 -9.22 -1.72
C VAL A 63 25.99 -9.56 -0.33
N ILE A 64 24.68 -9.76 -0.17
CA ILE A 64 24.06 -10.12 1.11
C ILE A 64 23.49 -11.55 1.03
N LYS A 65 23.95 -12.44 1.91
CA LYS A 65 23.36 -13.78 2.09
C LYS A 65 22.51 -13.81 3.36
N PRO A 66 21.16 -13.85 3.25
CA PRO A 66 20.27 -13.96 4.41
C PRO A 66 20.65 -15.11 5.36
N GLY A 67 20.68 -14.82 6.66
CA GLY A 67 21.05 -15.76 7.72
C GLY A 67 22.56 -16.04 7.83
N LYS A 68 23.41 -15.35 7.05
CA LYS A 68 24.83 -15.70 6.87
C LYS A 68 25.73 -14.47 6.72
N SER A 69 25.87 -13.67 7.78
CA SER A 69 26.79 -12.52 7.78
C SER A 69 28.22 -12.89 7.39
N GLY A 70 28.78 -13.97 7.94
CA GLY A 70 30.14 -14.43 7.63
C GLY A 70 30.38 -14.85 6.17
N GLU A 71 29.33 -15.16 5.40
CA GLU A 71 29.43 -15.40 3.96
C GLU A 71 29.04 -14.19 3.10
N SER A 72 28.55 -13.11 3.70
CA SER A 72 28.07 -11.92 2.99
C SER A 72 29.21 -10.95 2.72
N GLU A 73 29.50 -10.66 1.45
CA GLU A 73 30.58 -9.74 1.05
C GLU A 73 30.42 -8.35 1.66
N LEU A 74 29.16 -7.88 1.78
CA LEU A 74 28.85 -6.63 2.48
C LEU A 74 29.42 -6.62 3.91
N TYR A 75 29.22 -7.69 4.68
CA TYR A 75 29.67 -7.75 6.07
C TYR A 75 31.20 -7.84 6.17
N LYS A 76 31.85 -8.59 5.26
CA LYS A 76 33.32 -8.64 5.22
C LYS A 76 33.89 -7.24 5.01
N ASN A 77 33.47 -6.55 3.95
CA ASN A 77 34.16 -5.35 3.47
C ASN A 77 33.91 -4.12 4.37
N ILE A 78 32.80 -4.07 5.13
CA ILE A 78 32.60 -3.06 6.18
C ILE A 78 33.33 -3.38 7.49
N SER A 79 33.85 -4.61 7.66
CA SER A 79 34.52 -5.08 8.88
C SER A 79 36.06 -5.10 8.76
N LEU A 80 36.61 -4.66 7.63
CA LEU A 80 38.04 -4.62 7.36
C LEU A 80 38.75 -3.51 8.18
N PRO A 81 40.08 -3.61 8.39
CA PRO A 81 40.90 -2.53 8.93
C PRO A 81 40.80 -1.24 8.07
N ALA A 82 40.89 -0.08 8.72
CA ALA A 82 40.69 1.24 8.09
C ALA A 82 41.71 1.61 7.00
N ASP A 83 42.82 0.87 6.94
CA ASP A 83 43.93 0.95 6.01
C ASP A 83 43.90 -0.13 4.91
N HIS A 84 42.92 -1.04 4.92
CA HIS A 84 42.77 -2.11 3.92
C HIS A 84 42.16 -1.58 2.61
N GLU A 85 42.68 -2.01 1.46
CA GLU A 85 42.26 -1.47 0.15
C GLU A 85 40.78 -1.73 -0.19
N ASP A 86 40.27 -2.93 0.11
CA ASP A 86 38.84 -3.28 -0.08
C ASP A 86 37.86 -2.72 0.96
N ILE A 87 38.27 -1.88 1.93
CA ILE A 87 37.33 -1.38 2.95
C ILE A 87 36.19 -0.55 2.33
N MET A 88 34.97 -0.79 2.81
CA MET A 88 33.78 -0.03 2.42
C MET A 88 33.25 0.79 3.61
N PRO A 89 33.13 2.13 3.50
CA PRO A 89 33.45 2.95 2.33
C PRO A 89 34.96 3.19 2.15
N PRO A 90 35.47 3.26 0.89
CA PRO A 90 36.90 3.44 0.61
C PRO A 90 37.36 4.91 0.69
N LYS A 91 36.49 5.82 1.11
CA LYS A 91 36.76 7.26 1.36
C LYS A 91 35.77 7.79 2.40
N GLY A 92 36.25 8.64 3.31
CA GLY A 92 35.50 9.06 4.50
C GLY A 92 35.67 8.06 5.64
N ASP A 93 35.01 8.28 6.79
CA ASP A 93 35.19 7.39 7.94
C ASP A 93 34.56 6.00 7.67
N PRO A 94 35.19 4.92 8.17
CA PRO A 94 34.56 3.60 8.28
C PRO A 94 33.26 3.63 9.08
N LEU A 95 32.47 2.55 8.98
CA LEU A 95 31.32 2.34 9.84
C LEU A 95 31.76 2.13 11.30
N THR A 96 30.94 2.57 12.25
CA THR A 96 31.23 2.32 13.67
C THR A 96 31.01 0.84 14.02
N LYS A 97 31.60 0.36 15.12
CA LYS A 97 31.46 -1.04 15.56
C LYS A 97 29.99 -1.43 15.81
N GLU A 98 29.19 -0.47 16.27
CA GLU A 98 27.76 -0.60 16.55
C GLU A 98 26.96 -0.68 15.25
N GLN A 99 27.35 0.08 14.22
CA GLN A 99 26.76 0.01 12.88
C GLN A 99 27.07 -1.33 12.21
N ILE A 100 28.32 -1.78 12.27
CA ILE A 100 28.77 -3.08 11.75
C ILE A 100 28.04 -4.23 12.46
N ALA A 101 27.94 -4.19 13.79
CA ALA A 101 27.23 -5.19 14.58
C ALA A 101 25.72 -5.22 14.27
N THR A 102 25.10 -4.06 14.06
CA THR A 102 23.68 -3.92 13.70
C THR A 102 23.40 -4.51 12.31
N ILE A 103 24.25 -4.23 11.32
CA ILE A 103 24.17 -4.85 9.99
C ILE A 103 24.39 -6.36 10.09
N LYS A 104 25.39 -6.81 10.87
CA LYS A 104 25.66 -8.24 11.09
C LYS A 104 24.43 -8.96 11.63
N GLN A 105 23.86 -8.47 12.73
CA GLN A 105 22.68 -9.06 13.37
C GLN A 105 21.48 -9.08 12.42
N TRP A 106 21.23 -7.99 11.69
CA TRP A 106 20.16 -7.94 10.70
C TRP A 106 20.33 -8.95 9.55
N ILE A 107 21.56 -9.16 9.05
CA ILE A 107 21.83 -10.20 8.04
C ILE A 107 21.57 -11.59 8.64
N ASP A 108 22.09 -11.87 9.83
CA ASP A 108 21.90 -13.16 10.53
C ASP A 108 20.42 -13.44 10.88
N GLU A 109 19.61 -12.39 11.11
CA GLU A 109 18.16 -12.48 11.28
C GLU A 109 17.36 -12.68 9.98
N GLY A 110 18.05 -12.75 8.82
CA GLY A 110 17.45 -13.01 7.51
C GLY A 110 17.40 -11.82 6.55
N ALA A 111 18.11 -10.73 6.83
CA ALA A 111 18.20 -9.53 5.96
C ALA A 111 16.84 -8.95 5.54
N ASN A 112 15.88 -8.92 6.48
CA ASN A 112 14.50 -8.51 6.23
C ASN A 112 14.41 -7.03 5.80
N TRP A 113 13.95 -6.77 4.58
CA TRP A 113 13.83 -5.44 3.93
C TRP A 113 12.54 -5.44 3.10
N PRO A 114 11.72 -4.37 3.11
CA PRO A 114 10.57 -4.25 2.20
C PRO A 114 10.98 -4.24 0.71
N LYS A 115 10.38 -5.10 -0.12
CA LYS A 115 10.76 -5.25 -1.54
C LYS A 115 10.61 -3.96 -2.36
N GLU A 116 9.58 -3.20 -2.04
CA GLU A 116 9.17 -1.98 -2.74
C GLU A 116 9.97 -0.74 -2.29
N LEU A 117 10.83 -0.87 -1.27
CA LEU A 117 11.64 0.23 -0.73
C LEU A 117 12.96 0.37 -1.50
N VAL A 118 12.98 1.33 -2.42
CA VAL A 118 14.21 1.86 -3.03
C VAL A 118 14.78 2.98 -2.17
N LEU A 119 16.08 2.91 -1.86
CA LEU A 119 16.80 3.88 -1.05
C LEU A 119 17.34 5.04 -1.90
N ILE A 120 17.47 6.20 -1.26
CA ILE A 120 18.23 7.35 -1.78
C ILE A 120 19.30 7.72 -0.76
N SER A 121 20.41 8.34 -1.17
CA SER A 121 21.46 8.66 -0.19
C SER A 121 21.00 9.73 0.80
N ALA A 122 21.62 9.78 1.97
CA ALA A 122 21.30 10.78 2.99
C ALA A 122 21.48 12.22 2.47
N LYS A 123 22.41 12.41 1.53
CA LYS A 123 22.60 13.67 0.80
C LYS A 123 21.42 13.99 -0.13
N ASP A 124 20.95 13.02 -0.90
CA ASP A 124 19.77 13.19 -1.77
C ASP A 124 18.48 13.40 -0.96
N ARG A 125 18.32 12.68 0.15
CA ARG A 125 17.22 12.88 1.11
C ARG A 125 17.26 14.29 1.70
N ALA A 126 18.39 14.73 2.22
CA ALA A 126 18.55 16.09 2.76
C ALA A 126 18.33 17.16 1.69
N ALA A 127 18.75 16.94 0.44
CA ALA A 127 18.46 17.84 -0.67
C ALA A 127 16.96 17.90 -1.02
N ALA A 128 16.26 16.76 -1.03
CA ALA A 128 14.82 16.71 -1.25
C ALA A 128 14.03 17.37 -0.11
N GLU A 129 14.41 17.15 1.15
CA GLU A 129 13.82 17.83 2.31
C GLU A 129 14.09 19.34 2.29
N ALA A 130 15.31 19.77 1.93
CA ALA A 130 15.67 21.18 1.83
C ALA A 130 15.02 21.88 0.62
N ALA A 131 14.67 21.13 -0.43
CA ALA A 131 13.84 21.62 -1.53
C ALA A 131 12.37 21.75 -1.07
N ALA A 132 11.82 20.72 -0.41
CA ALA A 132 10.45 20.73 0.12
C ALA A 132 10.23 21.92 1.08
N LYS A 133 11.17 22.16 2.02
CA LYS A 133 11.15 23.30 2.97
C LYS A 133 11.28 24.69 2.32
N LYS A 134 11.55 24.76 1.01
CA LYS A 134 11.55 26.01 0.21
C LYS A 134 10.31 26.17 -0.68
N LEU A 135 9.47 25.14 -0.77
CA LEU A 135 8.19 25.27 -1.44
C LEU A 135 7.28 26.14 -0.56
N PRO A 136 6.55 27.11 -1.12
CA PRO A 136 5.55 27.82 -0.33
C PRO A 136 4.43 26.83 0.03
N GLU A 137 3.92 26.90 1.25
CA GLU A 137 2.76 26.11 1.71
C GLU A 137 1.52 26.99 1.77
N PRO A 138 0.33 26.47 1.42
CA PRO A 138 -0.89 27.28 1.42
C PRO A 138 -1.29 27.68 2.84
N GLU A 139 -1.61 28.96 3.05
CA GLU A 139 -2.15 29.44 4.32
C GLU A 139 -3.62 29.00 4.49
N ILE A 140 -3.81 27.74 4.85
CA ILE A 140 -5.13 27.18 5.20
C ILE A 140 -5.59 27.81 6.51
N LYS A 141 -6.78 28.42 6.50
CA LYS A 141 -7.34 29.18 7.62
C LYS A 141 -8.72 28.65 7.92
N GLU A 142 -8.82 27.92 9.04
CA GLU A 142 -10.10 27.43 9.53
C GLU A 142 -11.01 28.59 9.90
N ALA A 143 -12.20 28.62 9.29
CA ALA A 143 -13.25 29.55 9.63
C ALA A 143 -14.11 28.99 10.77
N PRO A 144 -14.67 29.82 11.67
CA PRO A 144 -15.63 29.35 12.67
C PRO A 144 -16.83 28.67 11.99
N VAL A 145 -17.11 27.40 12.33
CA VAL A 145 -18.19 26.61 11.69
C VAL A 145 -19.55 27.30 11.86
N SER A 146 -20.08 27.84 10.75
CA SER A 146 -21.37 28.50 10.69
C SER A 146 -22.54 27.52 10.79
N ASP A 147 -23.75 28.01 11.08
CA ASP A 147 -24.94 27.14 11.09
C ASP A 147 -25.38 26.72 9.68
N ALA A 148 -25.06 27.52 8.65
CA ALA A 148 -25.20 27.12 7.25
C ALA A 148 -24.26 25.95 6.89
N GLU A 149 -22.99 26.02 7.31
CA GLU A 149 -22.01 24.95 7.12
C GLU A 149 -22.46 23.64 7.83
N LYS A 150 -22.97 23.74 9.06
CA LYS A 150 -23.56 22.59 9.79
C LYS A 150 -24.75 21.99 9.05
N ALA A 151 -25.65 22.83 8.53
CA ALA A 151 -26.83 22.39 7.78
C ALA A 151 -26.43 21.72 6.46
N ALA A 152 -25.47 22.28 5.72
CA ALA A 152 -24.93 21.71 4.50
C ALA A 152 -24.25 20.35 4.72
N ILE A 153 -23.40 20.25 5.76
CA ILE A 153 -22.76 18.98 6.16
C ILE A 153 -23.83 17.94 6.53
N ALA A 154 -24.84 18.31 7.32
CA ALA A 154 -25.91 17.41 7.72
C ALA A 154 -26.77 16.93 6.53
N LYS A 155 -27.09 17.83 5.59
CA LYS A 155 -27.84 17.54 4.35
C LYS A 155 -27.08 16.59 3.42
N LEU A 156 -25.77 16.79 3.28
CA LEU A 156 -24.94 15.87 2.49
C LEU A 156 -24.80 14.52 3.19
N ALA A 157 -24.52 14.49 4.50
CA ALA A 157 -24.35 13.25 5.27
C ALA A 157 -25.64 12.42 5.42
N SER A 158 -26.83 13.02 5.28
CA SER A 158 -28.11 12.28 5.18
C SER A 158 -28.41 11.76 3.77
N GLY A 159 -27.72 12.26 2.74
CA GLY A 159 -27.99 11.94 1.33
C GLY A 159 -29.25 12.64 0.78
N GLU A 160 -29.72 13.70 1.43
CA GLU A 160 -30.97 14.38 1.05
C GLU A 160 -30.89 14.94 -0.39
N GLY A 161 -31.81 14.47 -1.24
CA GLY A 161 -31.84 14.77 -2.68
C GLY A 161 -31.01 13.79 -3.53
N ILE A 162 -30.02 13.12 -2.97
CA ILE A 162 -29.06 12.26 -3.68
C ILE A 162 -29.53 10.78 -3.69
N GLY A 163 -30.78 10.55 -4.09
CA GLY A 163 -31.34 9.25 -4.50
C GLY A 163 -31.30 8.09 -3.48
N GLU A 164 -32.47 7.77 -2.88
CA GLU A 164 -32.70 6.74 -1.83
C GLU A 164 -32.02 5.36 -1.99
N LYS A 165 -31.60 4.98 -3.20
CA LYS A 165 -31.11 3.66 -3.56
C LYS A 165 -29.60 3.46 -3.33
N PHE A 166 -28.83 4.53 -3.30
CA PHE A 166 -27.36 4.48 -3.15
C PHE A 166 -26.96 5.47 -2.05
N GLY A 167 -26.13 5.01 -1.11
CA GLY A 167 -25.94 5.71 0.17
C GLY A 167 -25.34 7.12 0.06
N ALA A 168 -25.55 7.92 1.11
CA ALA A 168 -25.09 9.30 1.20
C ALA A 168 -23.56 9.48 0.93
N PRO A 169 -23.13 10.64 0.40
CA PRO A 169 -21.72 10.99 0.33
C PRO A 169 -21.10 11.07 1.73
N LEU A 170 -19.84 10.64 1.85
CA LEU A 170 -19.12 10.64 3.11
C LEU A 170 -18.57 12.05 3.39
N VAL A 171 -19.19 12.78 4.31
CA VAL A 171 -18.76 14.12 4.74
C VAL A 171 -18.43 14.12 6.23
N MET A 172 -17.23 14.57 6.60
CA MET A 172 -16.73 14.58 7.98
C MET A 172 -15.54 15.54 8.17
N ALA A 173 -15.20 15.83 9.42
CA ALA A 173 -13.94 16.51 9.76
C ALA A 173 -12.73 15.67 9.31
N LEU A 174 -11.73 16.34 8.75
CA LEU A 174 -10.55 15.73 8.12
C LEU A 174 -9.63 15.02 9.14
N ALA A 175 -9.59 15.50 10.38
CA ALA A 175 -8.84 14.92 11.48
C ALA A 175 -9.51 15.23 12.84
N GLN A 176 -8.89 14.80 13.94
CA GLN A 176 -9.30 15.24 15.28
C GLN A 176 -8.83 16.68 15.52
N ASN A 177 -9.67 17.49 16.18
CA ASN A 177 -9.37 18.88 16.58
C ASN A 177 -9.10 19.85 15.42
N THR A 178 -9.73 19.64 14.26
CA THR A 178 -9.77 20.58 13.12
C THR A 178 -11.21 20.78 12.67
N GLN A 179 -11.53 21.97 12.17
CA GLN A 179 -12.81 22.28 11.51
C GLN A 179 -12.79 21.91 10.01
N LEU A 180 -11.62 21.59 9.44
CA LEU A 180 -11.48 21.27 8.01
C LEU A 180 -12.29 20.04 7.62
N ILE A 181 -12.98 20.12 6.48
CA ILE A 181 -13.93 19.10 6.00
C ILE A 181 -13.34 18.29 4.84
N TYR A 182 -13.50 16.97 4.95
CA TYR A 182 -13.35 16.00 3.87
C TYR A 182 -14.74 15.60 3.36
N ALA A 183 -14.94 15.61 2.04
CA ALA A 183 -16.16 15.18 1.38
C ALA A 183 -15.88 14.21 0.22
N ASN A 184 -16.57 13.07 0.19
CA ASN A 184 -16.39 12.04 -0.84
C ASN A 184 -17.74 11.58 -1.42
N PHE A 185 -17.92 11.88 -2.71
CA PHE A 185 -19.09 11.54 -3.51
C PHE A 185 -18.86 10.28 -4.37
N ARG A 186 -17.62 9.79 -4.45
CA ARG A 186 -17.21 8.66 -5.30
C ARG A 186 -17.93 7.34 -5.00
N LEU A 187 -18.33 7.12 -3.76
CA LEU A 187 -19.07 5.89 -3.37
C LEU A 187 -20.52 5.90 -3.87
N VAL A 188 -21.10 7.09 -4.02
CA VAL A 188 -22.40 7.31 -4.69
C VAL A 188 -22.22 7.25 -6.21
N GLY A 189 -21.12 7.84 -6.70
CA GLY A 189 -20.70 7.74 -8.09
C GLY A 189 -21.70 8.37 -9.06
N LYS A 190 -22.21 7.59 -10.02
CA LYS A 190 -22.90 8.13 -11.20
C LYS A 190 -24.20 8.86 -10.90
N ASP A 191 -24.85 8.60 -9.78
CA ASP A 191 -26.08 9.30 -9.42
C ASP A 191 -25.84 10.73 -8.89
N VAL A 192 -24.57 11.12 -8.68
CA VAL A 192 -24.17 12.49 -8.36
C VAL A 192 -24.06 13.33 -9.63
N ARG A 193 -24.68 14.50 -9.59
CA ARG A 193 -24.77 15.51 -10.66
C ARG A 193 -24.57 16.91 -10.06
N ASP A 194 -24.62 17.93 -10.91
CA ASP A 194 -24.35 19.32 -10.53
C ASP A 194 -25.27 19.82 -9.41
N GLU A 195 -26.57 19.50 -9.47
CA GLU A 195 -27.56 19.86 -8.46
C GLU A 195 -27.26 19.28 -7.07
N HIS A 196 -26.55 18.14 -7.00
CA HIS A 196 -26.17 17.47 -5.76
C HIS A 196 -24.93 18.09 -5.10
N LEU A 197 -24.21 18.99 -5.79
CA LEU A 197 -23.07 19.71 -5.24
C LEU A 197 -23.45 21.03 -4.55
N ALA A 198 -24.70 21.50 -4.71
CA ALA A 198 -25.13 22.82 -4.23
C ALA A 198 -24.77 23.14 -2.75
N PRO A 199 -24.90 22.22 -1.78
CA PRO A 199 -24.53 22.50 -0.38
C PRO A 199 -23.04 22.74 -0.14
N LEU A 200 -22.14 22.35 -1.06
CA LEU A 200 -20.71 22.59 -0.90
C LEU A 200 -20.35 24.09 -0.88
N ALA A 201 -21.22 24.95 -1.44
CA ALA A 201 -21.03 26.39 -1.46
C ALA A 201 -21.06 27.03 -0.06
N ASP A 202 -21.71 26.40 0.92
CA ASP A 202 -21.83 26.86 2.30
C ASP A 202 -20.70 26.32 3.21
N ILE A 203 -19.80 25.47 2.69
CA ILE A 203 -18.73 24.81 3.46
C ILE A 203 -17.39 25.53 3.22
N GLN A 204 -17.14 26.58 3.99
CA GLN A 204 -15.91 27.38 3.95
C GLN A 204 -14.67 26.57 4.40
N ASN A 205 -14.86 25.58 5.26
CA ASN A 205 -13.80 24.71 5.75
C ASN A 205 -13.49 23.51 4.83
N LEU A 206 -14.07 23.43 3.63
CA LEU A 206 -13.83 22.33 2.69
C LEU A 206 -12.35 22.27 2.25
N SER A 207 -11.65 21.18 2.63
CA SER A 207 -10.21 20.99 2.39
C SER A 207 -9.90 19.87 1.41
N GLU A 208 -10.69 18.79 1.40
CA GLU A 208 -10.49 17.64 0.52
C GLU A 208 -11.80 17.18 -0.10
N LEU A 209 -11.85 17.05 -1.43
CA LEU A 209 -13.05 16.71 -2.18
C LEU A 209 -12.78 15.65 -3.26
N ASP A 210 -13.52 14.53 -3.21
CA ASP A 210 -13.49 13.47 -4.23
C ASP A 210 -14.83 13.33 -4.95
N LEU A 211 -14.87 13.79 -6.20
CA LEU A 211 -15.99 13.72 -7.14
C LEU A 211 -15.75 12.66 -8.23
N ALA A 212 -14.82 11.74 -8.05
CA ALA A 212 -14.48 10.77 -9.09
C ALA A 212 -15.64 9.80 -9.40
N ASN A 213 -15.81 9.42 -10.67
CA ASN A 213 -16.84 8.52 -11.19
C ASN A 213 -18.28 9.06 -11.13
N THR A 214 -18.45 10.38 -10.99
CA THR A 214 -19.75 11.07 -10.95
C THR A 214 -20.19 11.56 -12.35
N GLN A 215 -21.44 12.02 -12.49
CA GLN A 215 -22.00 12.61 -13.73
C GLN A 215 -22.02 14.16 -13.70
N ILE A 216 -21.13 14.79 -12.95
CA ILE A 216 -21.00 16.24 -12.89
C ILE A 216 -20.49 16.84 -14.22
N THR A 217 -20.81 18.10 -14.45
CA THR A 217 -20.32 18.94 -15.55
C THR A 217 -19.50 20.11 -15.02
N ALA A 218 -18.98 20.96 -15.91
CA ALA A 218 -18.34 22.21 -15.49
C ALA A 218 -19.31 23.12 -14.70
N ALA A 219 -20.63 23.02 -14.88
CA ALA A 219 -21.58 23.85 -14.14
C ALA A 219 -21.59 23.56 -12.63
N GLY A 220 -21.50 22.29 -12.22
CA GLY A 220 -21.48 21.89 -10.81
C GLY A 220 -20.24 22.38 -10.05
N LEU A 221 -19.10 22.54 -10.73
CA LEU A 221 -17.87 23.05 -10.11
C LEU A 221 -17.98 24.51 -9.63
N LYS A 222 -19.00 25.25 -10.06
CA LYS A 222 -19.30 26.58 -9.51
C LYS A 222 -19.65 26.56 -8.02
N HIS A 223 -20.18 25.44 -7.51
CA HIS A 223 -20.49 25.29 -6.08
C HIS A 223 -19.23 25.14 -5.20
N ILE A 224 -18.04 24.97 -5.80
CA ILE A 224 -16.79 24.87 -5.05
C ILE A 224 -15.80 26.00 -5.34
N SER A 225 -16.11 26.96 -6.22
CA SER A 225 -15.15 28.00 -6.66
C SER A 225 -14.64 28.91 -5.53
N ASN A 226 -15.40 29.01 -4.43
CA ASN A 226 -15.05 29.77 -3.24
C ASN A 226 -14.44 28.92 -2.11
N ALA A 227 -14.16 27.64 -2.34
CA ALA A 227 -13.56 26.72 -1.36
C ALA A 227 -12.05 27.00 -1.19
N ASN A 228 -11.72 28.17 -0.62
CA ASN A 228 -10.35 28.68 -0.50
C ASN A 228 -9.42 27.79 0.35
N ASN A 229 -9.98 26.91 1.18
CA ASN A 229 -9.23 25.94 1.97
C ASN A 229 -8.95 24.62 1.21
N LEU A 230 -9.45 24.44 -0.03
CA LEU A 230 -9.34 23.18 -0.75
C LEU A 230 -7.90 22.88 -1.21
N THR A 231 -7.29 21.87 -0.60
CA THR A 231 -5.93 21.39 -0.90
C THR A 231 -5.92 20.19 -1.86
N LYS A 232 -6.98 19.38 -1.89
CA LYS A 232 -7.08 18.21 -2.78
C LYS A 232 -8.44 18.13 -3.49
N LEU A 233 -8.40 17.95 -4.80
CA LEU A 233 -9.57 17.79 -5.65
C LEU A 233 -9.40 16.58 -6.58
N SER A 234 -10.39 15.69 -6.60
CA SER A 234 -10.41 14.53 -7.49
C SER A 234 -11.63 14.56 -8.40
N LEU A 235 -11.37 14.63 -9.71
CA LEU A 235 -12.33 14.70 -10.81
C LEU A 235 -12.26 13.46 -11.73
N ALA A 236 -11.59 12.40 -11.26
CA ALA A 236 -11.21 11.27 -12.10
C ALA A 236 -12.41 10.44 -12.62
N ASN A 237 -12.33 9.93 -13.84
CA ASN A 237 -13.40 9.18 -14.51
C ASN A 237 -14.72 9.99 -14.64
N THR A 238 -14.60 11.28 -14.98
CA THR A 238 -15.74 12.16 -15.30
C THR A 238 -15.65 12.63 -16.75
N SER A 239 -16.75 13.17 -17.29
CA SER A 239 -16.79 13.68 -18.68
C SER A 239 -16.25 15.10 -18.85
N LEU A 240 -15.58 15.66 -17.83
CA LEU A 240 -15.10 17.03 -17.76
C LEU A 240 -13.96 17.31 -18.76
N ASP A 241 -13.91 18.55 -19.25
CA ASP A 241 -12.98 19.05 -20.27
C ASP A 241 -12.31 20.37 -19.82
N ASP A 242 -11.66 21.08 -20.74
CA ASP A 242 -10.94 22.33 -20.49
C ASP A 242 -11.82 23.48 -19.95
N ALA A 243 -13.15 23.43 -20.14
CA ALA A 243 -14.06 24.41 -19.55
C ALA A 243 -14.22 24.20 -18.03
N ALA A 244 -14.02 22.96 -17.55
CA ALA A 244 -14.07 22.63 -16.13
C ALA A 244 -12.91 23.24 -15.35
N LEU A 245 -11.68 23.23 -15.90
CA LEU A 245 -10.51 23.80 -15.23
C LEU A 245 -10.61 25.32 -15.03
N LYS A 246 -11.33 26.03 -15.90
CA LYS A 246 -11.63 27.46 -15.73
C LYS A 246 -12.58 27.77 -14.56
N GLN A 247 -13.36 26.80 -14.08
CA GLN A 247 -14.23 27.01 -12.92
C GLN A 247 -13.48 26.85 -11.59
N ILE A 248 -12.27 26.28 -11.61
CA ILE A 248 -11.44 26.00 -10.41
C ILE A 248 -10.11 26.76 -10.39
N GLU A 249 -9.86 27.68 -11.33
CA GLU A 249 -8.64 28.49 -11.36
C GLU A 249 -8.49 29.42 -10.13
N GLY A 250 -9.61 29.73 -9.47
CA GLY A 250 -9.64 30.46 -8.19
C GLY A 250 -9.20 29.65 -6.97
N LEU A 251 -9.07 28.32 -7.06
CA LEU A 251 -8.70 27.43 -5.95
C LEU A 251 -7.19 27.47 -5.69
N THR A 252 -6.66 28.67 -5.41
CA THR A 252 -5.22 28.97 -5.40
C THR A 252 -4.40 28.06 -4.48
N ASN A 253 -4.97 27.62 -3.36
CA ASN A 253 -4.37 26.73 -2.36
C ASN A 253 -4.32 25.24 -2.75
N LEU A 254 -4.84 24.86 -3.93
CA LEU A 254 -4.90 23.47 -4.37
C LEU A 254 -3.50 22.87 -4.58
N MET A 255 -3.20 21.78 -3.87
CA MET A 255 -1.91 21.06 -3.91
C MET A 255 -1.96 19.80 -4.78
N SER A 256 -3.11 19.14 -4.87
CA SER A 256 -3.28 17.89 -5.62
C SER A 256 -4.56 17.91 -6.45
N LEU A 257 -4.43 17.76 -7.76
CA LEU A 257 -5.54 17.66 -8.71
C LEU A 257 -5.50 16.31 -9.42
N ASN A 258 -6.61 15.57 -9.44
CA ASN A 258 -6.72 14.31 -10.16
C ASN A 258 -7.70 14.41 -11.33
N LEU A 259 -7.16 14.36 -12.55
CA LEU A 259 -7.83 14.45 -13.85
C LEU A 259 -7.75 13.10 -14.62
N TYR A 260 -7.42 12.00 -13.93
CA TYR A 260 -7.32 10.68 -14.54
C TYR A 260 -8.60 10.31 -15.31
N ASN A 261 -8.47 9.87 -16.57
CA ASN A 261 -9.59 9.50 -17.43
C ASN A 261 -10.66 10.61 -17.49
N THR A 262 -10.27 11.77 -18.03
CA THR A 262 -11.12 12.95 -18.32
C THR A 262 -10.84 13.46 -19.74
N LYS A 263 -11.55 14.48 -20.22
CA LYS A 263 -11.35 15.07 -21.56
C LYS A 263 -10.47 16.33 -21.54
N VAL A 264 -9.83 16.64 -20.41
CA VAL A 264 -8.89 17.78 -20.30
C VAL A 264 -7.71 17.59 -21.25
N THR A 265 -7.27 18.68 -21.86
CA THR A 265 -6.12 18.76 -22.77
C THR A 265 -5.06 19.73 -22.25
N ASP A 266 -3.96 19.88 -22.99
CA ASP A 266 -2.92 20.90 -22.74
C ASP A 266 -3.48 22.33 -22.63
N ALA A 267 -4.57 22.63 -23.37
CA ALA A 267 -5.19 23.95 -23.35
C ALA A 267 -5.90 24.26 -22.02
N GLY A 268 -6.51 23.25 -21.38
CA GLY A 268 -7.01 23.35 -20.02
C GLY A 268 -5.88 23.38 -19.00
N LEU A 269 -4.88 22.50 -19.15
CA LEU A 269 -3.74 22.44 -18.24
C LEU A 269 -3.01 23.80 -18.13
N ALA A 270 -2.94 24.56 -19.23
CA ALA A 270 -2.34 25.89 -19.27
C ALA A 270 -3.04 26.95 -18.40
N SER A 271 -4.30 26.76 -17.94
CA SER A 271 -4.93 27.68 -16.97
C SER A 271 -4.35 27.53 -15.56
N LEU A 272 -3.84 26.34 -15.21
CA LEU A 272 -3.37 26.01 -13.87
C LEU A 272 -2.06 26.72 -13.48
N LYS A 273 -1.40 27.41 -14.41
CA LYS A 273 -0.10 28.10 -14.23
C LYS A 273 -0.03 29.08 -13.06
N ASN A 274 -1.17 29.57 -12.57
CA ASN A 274 -1.25 30.50 -11.43
C ASN A 274 -1.36 29.79 -10.07
N MET A 275 -1.58 28.47 -10.04
CA MET A 275 -1.79 27.67 -8.83
C MET A 275 -0.44 27.34 -8.15
N LYS A 276 0.18 28.34 -7.52
CA LYS A 276 1.53 28.27 -6.93
C LYS A 276 1.71 27.16 -5.89
N PHE A 277 0.62 26.69 -5.29
CA PHE A 277 0.62 25.62 -4.29
C PHE A 277 0.47 24.21 -4.89
N LEU A 278 0.20 24.09 -6.19
CA LEU A 278 0.04 22.82 -6.89
C LEU A 278 1.35 22.01 -6.87
N ARG A 279 1.26 20.72 -6.52
CA ARG A 279 2.39 19.78 -6.43
C ARG A 279 2.18 18.52 -7.25
N LYS A 280 0.93 18.09 -7.46
CA LYS A 280 0.60 16.88 -8.22
C LYS A 280 -0.59 17.10 -9.14
N VAL A 281 -0.44 16.73 -10.41
CA VAL A 281 -1.53 16.63 -11.38
C VAL A 281 -1.52 15.22 -11.96
N TYR A 282 -2.52 14.41 -11.62
CA TYR A 282 -2.70 13.09 -12.23
C TYR A 282 -3.51 13.23 -13.51
N ALA A 283 -2.89 13.06 -14.68
CA ALA A 283 -3.51 13.31 -15.98
C ALA A 283 -3.42 12.11 -16.95
N TRP A 284 -3.04 10.93 -16.46
CA TRP A 284 -3.09 9.69 -17.26
C TRP A 284 -4.52 9.41 -17.78
N GLN A 285 -4.61 8.92 -19.02
CA GLN A 285 -5.88 8.75 -19.76
C GLN A 285 -6.69 10.04 -20.01
N SER A 286 -6.08 11.22 -19.85
CA SER A 286 -6.65 12.47 -20.39
C SER A 286 -6.09 12.79 -21.79
N GLY A 287 -6.48 13.94 -22.35
CA GLY A 287 -5.88 14.52 -23.56
C GLY A 287 -4.63 15.36 -23.30
N VAL A 288 -4.09 15.37 -22.07
CA VAL A 288 -2.83 16.06 -21.74
C VAL A 288 -1.64 15.28 -22.30
N THR A 289 -0.73 16.00 -22.96
CA THR A 289 0.49 15.48 -23.57
C THR A 289 1.73 15.72 -22.70
N GLU A 290 2.86 15.12 -23.10
CA GLU A 290 4.17 15.39 -22.51
C GLU A 290 4.61 16.84 -22.75
N GLN A 291 4.17 17.45 -23.87
CA GLN A 291 4.43 18.84 -24.21
C GLN A 291 3.66 19.77 -23.26
N GLY A 292 2.36 19.56 -23.07
CA GLY A 292 1.58 20.35 -22.10
C GLY A 292 2.08 20.20 -20.67
N ALA A 293 2.42 18.98 -20.25
CA ALA A 293 3.07 18.72 -18.97
C ALA A 293 4.39 19.49 -18.81
N ALA A 294 5.23 19.52 -19.85
CA ALA A 294 6.47 20.29 -19.85
C ALA A 294 6.23 21.81 -19.81
N GLU A 295 5.24 22.35 -20.51
CA GLU A 295 4.89 23.77 -20.45
C GLU A 295 4.34 24.18 -19.06
N LEU A 296 3.50 23.36 -18.42
CA LEU A 296 3.07 23.62 -17.04
C LEU A 296 4.28 23.61 -16.10
N ASN A 297 5.20 22.66 -16.26
CA ASN A 297 6.39 22.56 -15.41
C ASN A 297 7.38 23.71 -15.61
N LYS A 298 7.39 24.40 -16.75
CA LYS A 298 8.14 25.67 -16.90
C LYS A 298 7.55 26.80 -16.04
N ALA A 299 6.23 26.86 -15.90
CA ALA A 299 5.55 27.86 -15.07
C ALA A 299 5.57 27.49 -13.57
N LEU A 300 5.45 26.20 -13.27
CA LEU A 300 5.40 25.63 -11.92
C LEU A 300 6.42 24.49 -11.77
N PRO A 301 7.73 24.80 -11.58
CA PRO A 301 8.83 23.81 -11.61
C PRO A 301 8.84 22.80 -10.47
N ASN A 302 7.81 22.77 -9.63
CA ASN A 302 7.65 21.86 -8.50
C ASN A 302 6.35 21.03 -8.59
N VAL A 303 5.75 20.95 -9.79
CA VAL A 303 4.60 20.08 -10.10
C VAL A 303 5.08 18.76 -10.71
N ASP A 304 4.59 17.66 -10.14
CA ASP A 304 4.62 16.32 -10.76
C ASP A 304 3.35 16.15 -11.61
N VAL A 305 3.49 16.22 -12.94
CA VAL A 305 2.40 15.91 -13.89
C VAL A 305 2.49 14.43 -14.25
N ASN A 306 1.72 13.61 -13.54
CA ASN A 306 1.72 12.17 -13.70
C ASN A 306 0.85 11.74 -14.89
N LEU A 307 1.50 11.46 -16.02
CA LEU A 307 0.89 10.91 -17.24
C LEU A 307 0.82 9.37 -17.24
N GLY A 308 1.02 8.73 -16.08
CA GLY A 308 0.95 7.28 -15.90
C GLY A 308 2.20 6.53 -16.36
N PHE A 309 2.10 5.19 -16.40
CA PHE A 309 3.22 4.33 -16.74
C PHE A 309 3.38 4.17 -18.26
N LYS A 310 4.47 4.71 -18.80
CA LYS A 310 5.02 4.23 -20.07
C LYS A 310 5.61 2.83 -19.85
N LEU A 311 4.95 1.78 -20.35
CA LEU A 311 5.62 0.50 -20.53
C LEU A 311 6.75 0.71 -21.54
N ALA A 312 7.99 0.45 -21.13
CA ALA A 312 9.11 0.41 -22.05
C ALA A 312 8.82 -0.65 -23.11
N LYS A 313 8.88 -0.27 -24.39
CA LYS A 313 8.84 -1.24 -25.49
C LYS A 313 10.10 -2.09 -25.36
N VAL A 314 9.94 -3.35 -24.95
CA VAL A 314 11.01 -4.34 -25.01
C VAL A 314 11.30 -4.57 -26.48
N GLU A 315 12.36 -3.95 -26.99
CA GLU A 315 12.84 -4.26 -28.33
C GLU A 315 13.26 -5.74 -28.35
N PRO A 316 12.80 -6.54 -29.35
CA PRO A 316 13.14 -7.94 -29.41
C PRO A 316 14.65 -8.07 -29.60
N LYS A 317 15.32 -8.66 -28.60
CA LYS A 317 16.76 -8.87 -28.59
C LYS A 317 17.15 -9.64 -29.85
N LYS A 318 17.94 -9.02 -30.73
CA LYS A 318 18.41 -9.67 -31.97
C LYS A 318 19.15 -10.96 -31.59
N GLU A 319 18.69 -12.08 -32.13
CA GLU A 319 19.35 -13.36 -31.92
C GLU A 319 20.67 -13.38 -32.69
N GLU A 320 21.78 -13.39 -31.95
CA GLU A 320 23.10 -13.66 -32.52
C GLU A 320 23.16 -15.13 -32.93
N LYS A 321 23.38 -15.39 -34.22
CA LYS A 321 23.53 -16.76 -34.73
C LYS A 321 24.74 -17.42 -34.09
N LYS A 322 24.51 -18.44 -33.26
CA LYS A 322 25.56 -19.38 -32.88
C LYS A 322 26.01 -20.17 -34.11
N GLU A 323 27.31 -20.16 -34.38
CA GLU A 323 27.91 -21.06 -35.37
C GLU A 323 27.90 -22.50 -34.84
N GLU A 324 27.49 -23.46 -35.68
CA GLU A 324 27.47 -24.87 -35.33
C GLU A 324 28.90 -25.46 -35.34
N LYS A 325 29.33 -26.00 -34.20
CA LYS A 325 30.53 -26.85 -34.15
C LYS A 325 30.19 -28.24 -34.68
N LYS A 326 30.95 -28.72 -35.67
CA LYS A 326 30.84 -30.07 -36.21
C LYS A 326 31.38 -31.11 -35.21
N GLU A 327 30.62 -32.18 -34.98
CA GLU A 327 31.12 -33.40 -34.33
C GLU A 327 31.58 -34.45 -35.37
N PRO A 328 32.52 -35.35 -35.01
CA PRO A 328 33.08 -36.34 -35.92
C PRO A 328 32.27 -37.65 -36.02
N LYS A 329 32.44 -38.38 -37.13
CA LYS A 329 31.81 -39.68 -37.38
C LYS A 329 32.27 -40.81 -36.44
N LYS A 330 31.40 -41.81 -36.26
CA LYS A 330 31.79 -43.24 -36.23
C LYS A 330 30.79 -44.10 -37.01
N GLU A 331 31.29 -45.22 -37.52
CA GLU A 331 30.55 -46.28 -38.24
C GLU A 331 30.32 -47.45 -37.23
N GLU A 332 29.50 -48.49 -37.44
CA GLU A 332 29.09 -49.21 -38.66
C GLU A 332 27.67 -49.86 -38.57
N LYS A 333 27.08 -50.19 -39.75
CA LYS A 333 26.41 -51.47 -40.19
C LYS A 333 25.52 -52.29 -39.21
N LYS A 334 24.43 -53.00 -39.62
CA LYS A 334 23.91 -53.40 -40.96
C LYS A 334 22.44 -53.92 -40.89
N GLU A 335 21.67 -53.71 -41.97
CA GLU A 335 20.49 -54.51 -42.44
C GLU A 335 19.24 -54.64 -41.52
N VAL A 336 18.01 -54.99 -41.96
CA VAL A 336 17.51 -55.82 -43.08
C VAL A 336 16.17 -55.30 -43.72
N LYS A 337 16.15 -55.16 -45.06
CA LYS A 337 15.02 -55.23 -46.06
C LYS A 337 13.82 -54.24 -46.14
N LYS A 338 13.37 -54.11 -47.40
CA LYS A 338 12.21 -53.42 -48.03
C LYS A 338 11.18 -54.50 -48.49
N PRO A 339 9.88 -54.22 -48.77
CA PRO A 339 9.38 -53.74 -50.09
C PRO A 339 8.53 -52.45 -49.95
N GLU A 340 8.28 -51.59 -50.96
CA GLU A 340 7.51 -51.74 -52.22
C GLU A 340 6.02 -52.07 -51.94
N GLU A 341 4.99 -51.39 -52.45
CA GLU A 341 4.85 -50.27 -53.41
C GLU A 341 3.53 -49.50 -53.08
N LYS A 342 2.98 -48.46 -53.75
CA LYS A 342 3.19 -47.75 -55.04
C LYS A 342 2.65 -46.29 -54.88
N LYS A 343 2.61 -45.47 -55.95
CA LYS A 343 1.74 -44.26 -56.07
C LYS A 343 1.17 -44.16 -57.49
N GLU A 344 -0.12 -43.80 -57.63
CA GLU A 344 -0.58 -42.51 -58.21
C GLU A 344 -2.12 -42.40 -58.23
N PRO A 345 -2.72 -41.19 -58.37
CA PRO A 345 -4.11 -40.93 -57.97
C PRO A 345 -5.13 -40.86 -59.12
N LYS A 346 -6.43 -40.87 -58.79
CA LYS A 346 -7.48 -40.35 -59.69
C LYS A 346 -8.69 -39.74 -58.95
N LYS A 347 -9.15 -38.65 -59.56
CA LYS A 347 -10.24 -37.69 -59.26
C LYS A 347 -11.51 -38.16 -58.52
N GLU A 348 -12.12 -37.18 -57.86
CA GLU A 348 -13.54 -37.07 -57.50
C GLU A 348 -14.47 -37.25 -58.73
N GLU A 349 -15.77 -37.53 -58.61
CA GLU A 349 -16.80 -36.59 -58.14
C GLU A 349 -18.17 -37.28 -57.93
N LYS A 350 -19.06 -36.61 -57.16
CA LYS A 350 -20.53 -36.80 -57.02
C LYS A 350 -21.04 -38.07 -56.28
N LYS A 351 -22.21 -38.05 -55.63
CA LYS A 351 -22.95 -37.05 -54.80
C LYS A 351 -24.21 -37.73 -54.21
N GLU A 352 -24.97 -37.01 -53.38
CA GLU A 352 -26.25 -37.40 -52.70
C GLU A 352 -26.05 -38.20 -51.39
N VAL A 353 -26.83 -38.05 -50.30
CA VAL A 353 -28.04 -37.24 -49.97
C VAL A 353 -28.14 -37.15 -48.41
N LYS A 354 -28.67 -36.15 -47.66
CA LYS A 354 -29.34 -34.84 -47.86
C LYS A 354 -29.07 -33.93 -46.62
N LYS A 355 -29.63 -32.70 -46.55
CA LYS A 355 -29.78 -31.90 -45.31
C LYS A 355 -31.22 -32.09 -44.76
N PRO A 356 -31.52 -31.81 -43.47
CA PRO A 356 -32.04 -30.48 -43.09
C PRO A 356 -31.48 -29.98 -41.74
N GLU A 357 -30.91 -28.77 -41.66
CA GLU A 357 -31.53 -27.47 -41.31
C GLU A 357 -31.32 -27.11 -39.83
N GLU A 358 -30.88 -25.88 -39.59
CA GLU A 358 -30.57 -25.36 -38.25
C GLU A 358 -31.75 -24.57 -37.68
N LYS A 359 -32.04 -24.77 -36.40
CA LYS A 359 -32.80 -23.80 -35.60
C LYS A 359 -31.87 -23.17 -34.57
N LYS A 360 -32.05 -21.87 -34.35
CA LYS A 360 -31.32 -21.09 -33.35
C LYS A 360 -31.78 -21.50 -31.95
N GLU A 361 -30.84 -21.63 -31.03
CA GLU A 361 -31.10 -21.53 -29.59
C GLU A 361 -29.98 -20.71 -28.93
N ALA A 362 -30.26 -20.08 -27.78
CA ALA A 362 -29.43 -19.03 -27.22
C ALA A 362 -28.39 -19.55 -26.21
N PRO A 363 -27.18 -18.95 -26.13
CA PRO A 363 -26.22 -19.28 -25.07
C PRO A 363 -26.74 -18.84 -23.69
N LYS A 364 -26.57 -19.70 -22.68
CA LYS A 364 -26.67 -19.30 -21.26
C LYS A 364 -25.49 -18.41 -20.86
N PRO A 365 -25.64 -17.52 -19.86
CA PRO A 365 -24.56 -16.63 -19.44
C PRO A 365 -23.42 -17.38 -18.74
N GLU A 366 -22.18 -17.05 -19.10
CA GLU A 366 -20.98 -17.49 -18.38
C GLU A 366 -20.75 -16.68 -17.10
N GLU A 367 -20.18 -17.32 -16.07
CA GLU A 367 -19.91 -16.69 -14.79
C GLU A 367 -18.75 -15.68 -14.86
N LYS A 368 -19.01 -14.43 -14.47
CA LYS A 368 -17.94 -13.44 -14.27
C LYS A 368 -17.17 -13.76 -12.99
N LYS A 369 -15.88 -14.11 -13.13
CA LYS A 369 -14.95 -14.18 -11.99
C LYS A 369 -14.78 -12.79 -11.36
N GLU A 370 -15.39 -12.56 -10.21
CA GLU A 370 -15.17 -11.35 -9.42
C GLU A 370 -13.73 -11.27 -8.89
N ALA A 371 -13.04 -10.17 -9.19
CA ALA A 371 -11.81 -9.81 -8.49
C ALA A 371 -12.17 -9.31 -7.07
N LYS A 372 -12.20 -10.22 -6.10
CA LYS A 372 -12.58 -9.89 -4.72
C LYS A 372 -11.60 -8.89 -4.10
N LYS A 373 -12.14 -7.73 -3.73
CA LYS A 373 -11.46 -6.69 -2.95
C LYS A 373 -10.94 -7.31 -1.65
N ALA A 374 -9.66 -7.09 -1.32
CA ALA A 374 -9.04 -7.67 -0.13
C ALA A 374 -9.54 -6.97 1.15
N GLU A 375 -10.67 -7.44 1.67
CA GLU A 375 -11.21 -7.06 2.95
C GLU A 375 -10.29 -7.57 4.07
N VAL A 376 -9.80 -6.68 4.93
CA VAL A 376 -8.96 -7.06 6.09
C VAL A 376 -9.88 -7.66 7.16
N LYS A 377 -10.18 -8.95 7.01
CA LYS A 377 -10.99 -9.70 7.97
C LYS A 377 -10.31 -9.67 9.34
N GLN A 378 -10.98 -9.06 10.32
CA GLN A 378 -10.56 -9.12 11.72
C GLN A 378 -10.58 -10.58 12.19
N VAL A 379 -9.39 -11.16 12.36
CA VAL A 379 -9.24 -12.54 12.83
C VAL A 379 -9.39 -12.55 14.35
N ALA A 380 -10.40 -13.25 14.85
CA ALA A 380 -10.55 -13.50 16.28
C ALA A 380 -9.32 -14.26 16.81
N PHE A 381 -8.82 -13.85 17.99
CA PHE A 381 -7.70 -14.49 18.66
C PHE A 381 -8.02 -15.95 19.04
N ASN A 382 -9.28 -16.22 19.38
CA ASN A 382 -9.77 -17.50 19.88
C ASN A 382 -10.57 -18.29 18.83
N LYS A 383 -10.49 -19.62 18.89
CA LYS A 383 -11.27 -20.55 18.04
C LYS A 383 -12.55 -21.10 18.67
N LYS A 384 -12.74 -20.93 19.98
CA LYS A 384 -13.97 -21.34 20.70
C LYS A 384 -14.50 -20.18 21.53
N CYS A 385 -15.82 -20.06 21.62
CA CYS A 385 -16.51 -19.02 22.36
C CYS A 385 -16.24 -19.15 23.88
N PRO A 386 -15.74 -18.10 24.57
CA PRO A 386 -15.37 -18.17 25.99
C PRO A 386 -16.60 -18.24 26.95
N VAL A 387 -17.81 -18.14 26.41
CA VAL A 387 -19.08 -18.28 27.16
C VAL A 387 -19.64 -19.70 27.04
N SER A 388 -19.60 -20.30 25.84
CA SER A 388 -20.35 -21.53 25.52
C SER A 388 -19.53 -22.71 25.01
N GLY A 389 -18.22 -22.52 24.74
CA GLY A 389 -17.34 -23.56 24.17
C GLY A 389 -17.61 -23.92 22.70
N LYS A 390 -18.64 -23.34 22.06
CA LYS A 390 -18.96 -23.55 20.64
C LYS A 390 -18.01 -22.79 19.71
N ASP A 391 -17.95 -23.18 18.45
CA ASP A 391 -17.19 -22.49 17.40
C ASP A 391 -17.65 -21.04 17.17
N VAL A 392 -16.77 -20.25 16.57
CA VAL A 392 -16.91 -18.79 16.44
C VAL A 392 -17.73 -18.41 15.20
N ASP A 393 -18.62 -17.44 15.33
CA ASP A 393 -19.21 -16.70 14.21
C ASP A 393 -18.30 -15.49 13.88
N PRO A 394 -17.71 -15.41 12.67
CA PRO A 394 -16.91 -14.26 12.25
C PRO A 394 -17.64 -12.90 12.29
N ALA A 395 -18.98 -12.90 12.35
CA ALA A 395 -19.80 -11.70 12.49
C ALA A 395 -20.18 -11.37 13.95
N LYS A 396 -19.55 -12.00 14.95
CA LYS A 396 -19.78 -11.76 16.41
C LYS A 396 -18.44 -11.54 17.12
N LEU A 397 -17.88 -10.35 16.90
CA LEU A 397 -16.58 -9.94 17.42
C LEU A 397 -16.73 -8.88 18.53
N PHE A 398 -15.75 -8.84 19.43
CA PHE A 398 -15.53 -7.80 20.43
C PHE A 398 -14.08 -7.35 20.30
N ALA A 399 -13.85 -6.08 19.94
CA ALA A 399 -12.51 -5.52 19.84
C ALA A 399 -12.05 -4.94 21.18
N ILE A 400 -10.74 -4.94 21.41
CA ILE A 400 -10.08 -4.19 22.48
C ILE A 400 -8.91 -3.45 21.84
N ASN A 401 -8.91 -2.13 21.92
CA ASN A 401 -8.00 -1.24 21.20
C ASN A 401 -6.88 -0.73 22.12
N PHE A 402 -5.64 -0.63 21.62
CA PHE A 402 -4.46 -0.26 22.41
C PHE A 402 -3.69 0.91 21.78
N CYS A 403 -2.92 1.66 22.58
CA CYS A 403 -2.16 2.81 22.08
C CYS A 403 -0.86 2.43 21.35
N CYS A 404 -0.37 1.20 21.52
CA CYS A 404 0.87 0.70 20.92
C CYS A 404 0.96 -0.83 21.00
N GLY A 405 1.93 -1.41 20.29
CA GLY A 405 2.20 -2.85 20.31
C GLY A 405 2.55 -3.40 21.69
N ASN A 406 3.22 -2.63 22.56
CA ASN A 406 3.59 -3.09 23.90
C ASN A 406 2.34 -3.34 24.76
N CYS A 407 1.39 -2.40 24.79
CA CYS A 407 0.16 -2.60 25.57
C CYS A 407 -0.73 -3.72 25.01
N LEU A 408 -0.76 -3.93 23.69
CA LEU A 408 -1.40 -5.11 23.09
C LEU A 408 -0.69 -6.41 23.53
N GLY A 409 0.64 -6.43 23.52
CA GLY A 409 1.45 -7.58 23.95
C GLY A 409 1.28 -7.90 25.44
N ASP A 410 1.23 -6.89 26.30
CA ASP A 410 1.04 -7.07 27.74
C ASP A 410 -0.38 -7.55 28.07
N PHE A 411 -1.40 -7.02 27.39
CA PHE A 411 -2.76 -7.58 27.47
C PHE A 411 -2.82 -9.03 26.95
N THR A 412 -2.09 -9.36 25.88
CA THR A 412 -2.10 -10.72 25.31
C THR A 412 -1.42 -11.74 26.23
N LYS A 413 -0.44 -11.32 27.05
CA LYS A 413 0.21 -12.19 28.06
C LYS A 413 -0.67 -12.46 29.27
N ASP A 414 -1.35 -11.42 29.79
CA ASP A 414 -2.28 -11.53 30.91
C ASP A 414 -3.50 -10.63 30.70
N PRO A 415 -4.53 -11.14 29.99
CA PRO A 415 -5.78 -10.40 29.83
C PRO A 415 -6.49 -10.13 31.15
N THR A 416 -6.36 -11.03 32.14
CA THR A 416 -7.15 -11.04 33.37
C THR A 416 -6.86 -9.84 34.26
N LYS A 417 -5.59 -9.42 34.30
CA LYS A 417 -5.11 -8.24 35.04
C LYS A 417 -5.57 -6.90 34.48
N HIS A 418 -5.99 -6.88 33.21
CA HIS A 418 -6.31 -5.64 32.49
C HIS A 418 -7.77 -5.54 32.03
N ILE A 419 -8.50 -6.66 31.98
CA ILE A 419 -9.89 -6.72 31.50
C ILE A 419 -10.84 -5.77 32.24
N ALA A 420 -10.69 -5.58 33.55
CA ALA A 420 -11.57 -4.73 34.37
C ALA A 420 -11.48 -3.23 34.02
N LYS A 421 -10.52 -2.85 33.17
CA LYS A 421 -10.35 -1.48 32.63
C LYS A 421 -10.96 -1.31 31.24
N VAL A 422 -11.49 -2.38 30.63
CA VAL A 422 -12.16 -2.37 29.32
C VAL A 422 -13.63 -2.02 29.52
N LYS A 423 -14.13 -1.01 28.80
CA LYS A 423 -15.54 -0.57 28.85
C LYS A 423 -16.15 -0.66 27.45
N GLY A 424 -16.86 -1.75 27.20
CA GLY A 424 -17.48 -2.05 25.90
C GLY A 424 -16.48 -2.42 24.79
N PRO A 425 -16.98 -2.76 23.58
CA PRO A 425 -16.17 -3.19 22.43
C PRO A 425 -15.36 -2.07 21.75
N ASP A 426 -15.60 -0.81 22.10
CA ASP A 426 -15.03 0.38 21.46
C ASP A 426 -14.36 1.32 22.48
N ASN A 427 -13.39 0.78 23.22
CA ASN A 427 -12.72 1.51 24.30
C ASN A 427 -11.89 2.71 23.76
N LYS A 428 -12.41 3.93 23.91
CA LYS A 428 -11.80 5.18 23.36
C LYS A 428 -10.38 5.51 23.88
N LYS A 429 -9.95 4.91 24.99
CA LYS A 429 -8.59 5.01 25.54
C LYS A 429 -8.05 3.61 25.83
N CYS A 430 -6.72 3.45 25.77
CA CYS A 430 -6.04 2.18 26.00
C CYS A 430 -6.23 1.69 27.45
N PRO A 431 -6.64 0.43 27.69
CA PRO A 431 -6.96 -0.07 29.04
C PRO A 431 -5.73 -0.18 29.97
N ILE A 432 -4.52 -0.18 29.40
CA ILE A 432 -3.26 -0.28 30.17
C ILE A 432 -2.72 1.11 30.51
N SER A 433 -2.62 2.01 29.52
CA SER A 433 -1.87 3.27 29.63
C SER A 433 -2.74 4.53 29.75
N GLY A 434 -4.06 4.45 29.50
CA GLY A 434 -4.95 5.60 29.44
C GLY A 434 -4.77 6.53 28.22
N LYS A 435 -3.77 6.26 27.37
CA LYS A 435 -3.50 7.03 26.14
C LYS A 435 -4.51 6.70 25.03
N ASP A 436 -4.59 7.58 24.03
CA ASP A 436 -5.40 7.38 22.82
C ASP A 436 -5.01 6.11 22.06
N ILE A 437 -5.98 5.54 21.36
CA ILE A 437 -5.87 4.22 20.71
C ILE A 437 -5.34 4.31 19.28
N ASP A 438 -4.57 3.30 18.89
CA ASP A 438 -4.19 3.01 17.50
C ASP A 438 -5.13 1.91 16.99
N ALA A 439 -5.95 2.22 15.99
CA ALA A 439 -6.93 1.30 15.41
C ALA A 439 -6.28 0.05 14.77
N SER A 440 -4.98 0.08 14.49
CA SER A 440 -4.22 -1.09 14.02
C SER A 440 -3.66 -1.97 15.15
N LYS A 441 -3.98 -1.69 16.42
CA LYS A 441 -3.54 -2.45 17.61
C LYS A 441 -4.75 -2.98 18.35
N GLN A 442 -5.32 -4.05 17.82
CA GLN A 442 -6.54 -4.67 18.35
C GLN A 442 -6.29 -6.09 18.87
N PHE A 443 -6.90 -6.41 20.01
CA PHE A 443 -7.14 -7.78 20.47
C PHE A 443 -8.61 -8.11 20.20
N VAL A 444 -8.89 -9.02 19.26
CA VAL A 444 -10.24 -9.34 18.81
C VAL A 444 -10.69 -10.66 19.44
N ILE A 445 -11.82 -10.65 20.14
CA ILE A 445 -12.43 -11.83 20.76
C ILE A 445 -13.69 -12.19 19.98
N GLY A 446 -13.85 -13.45 19.60
CA GLY A 446 -15.02 -13.94 18.86
C GLY A 446 -15.96 -14.80 19.70
N PHE A 447 -17.24 -14.80 19.32
CA PHE A 447 -18.33 -15.50 20.01
C PHE A 447 -19.16 -16.33 19.03
N CYS A 448 -19.93 -17.31 19.54
CA CYS A 448 -20.77 -18.17 18.69
C CYS A 448 -22.14 -17.57 18.34
N CYS A 449 -22.57 -16.51 19.05
CA CYS A 449 -23.86 -15.84 18.85
C CYS A 449 -23.90 -14.49 19.59
N GLY A 450 -24.92 -13.68 19.28
CA GLY A 450 -25.14 -12.37 19.91
C GLY A 450 -25.33 -12.43 21.43
N ASN A 451 -25.98 -13.48 21.96
CA ASN A 451 -26.21 -13.62 23.41
C ASN A 451 -24.88 -13.78 24.15
N CYS A 452 -23.96 -14.62 23.65
CA CYS A 452 -22.64 -14.81 24.24
C CYS A 452 -21.79 -13.53 24.18
N LEU A 453 -21.87 -12.78 23.08
CA LEU A 453 -21.24 -11.45 22.98
C LEU A 453 -21.83 -10.46 24.00
N GLY A 454 -23.14 -10.46 24.18
CA GLY A 454 -23.83 -9.62 25.16
C GLY A 454 -23.49 -9.98 26.61
N ASP A 455 -23.43 -11.27 26.95
CA ASP A 455 -23.08 -11.73 28.29
C ASP A 455 -21.61 -11.45 28.64
N PHE A 456 -20.70 -11.62 27.67
CA PHE A 456 -19.31 -11.16 27.81
C PHE A 456 -19.23 -9.64 27.96
N THR A 457 -20.05 -8.86 27.24
CA THR A 457 -20.04 -7.39 27.35
C THR A 457 -20.51 -6.89 28.71
N LYS A 458 -21.41 -7.63 29.40
CA LYS A 458 -21.87 -7.33 30.76
C LYS A 458 -20.81 -7.64 31.82
N ASP A 459 -20.15 -8.79 31.71
CA ASP A 459 -19.10 -9.25 32.62
C ASP A 459 -17.94 -9.91 31.84
N PRO A 460 -16.99 -9.10 31.33
CA PRO A 460 -15.86 -9.63 30.60
C PRO A 460 -14.91 -10.43 31.51
N ALA A 461 -14.81 -10.08 32.79
CA ALA A 461 -13.86 -10.65 33.74
C ALA A 461 -14.14 -12.14 34.02
N LYS A 462 -15.41 -12.52 34.14
CA LYS A 462 -15.88 -13.91 34.30
C LYS A 462 -15.55 -14.85 33.14
N HIS A 463 -15.24 -14.30 31.97
CA HIS A 463 -15.07 -15.06 30.73
C HIS A 463 -13.70 -14.92 30.07
N ILE A 464 -12.96 -13.82 30.28
CA ILE A 464 -11.68 -13.56 29.61
C ILE A 464 -10.62 -14.65 29.85
N ALA A 465 -10.60 -15.29 31.03
CA ALA A 465 -9.67 -16.39 31.34
C ALA A 465 -9.88 -17.65 30.45
N LYS A 466 -11.00 -17.72 29.72
CA LYS A 466 -11.35 -18.78 28.76
C LYS A 466 -11.05 -18.38 27.31
N VAL A 467 -10.50 -17.19 27.07
CA VAL A 467 -10.10 -16.71 25.73
C VAL A 467 -8.70 -17.26 25.43
N GLN A 468 -8.68 -18.43 24.79
CA GLN A 468 -7.47 -19.14 24.38
C GLN A 468 -7.42 -19.27 22.84
N LYS A 469 -6.22 -19.45 22.29
CA LYS A 469 -5.90 -19.35 20.86
C LYS A 469 -6.21 -20.63 20.05
#